data_AF-K9SF44-F1
#
_entry.id   AF-K9SF44-F1
#
_cell.length_a   1.000
_cell.length_b   1.000
_cell.length_c   1.000
_cell.angle_alpha   90.00
_cell.angle_beta   90.00
_cell.angle_gamma   90.00
#
_symmetry.space_group_name_H-M   'P 1'
#
loop_
_entity.id
_entity.type
_entity.pdbx_description
1 polymer ?
#
loop_
_entity_poly.entity_id
_entity_poly.type
_entity_poly.pdbx_seq_one_letter_code
_entity_poly.pdbx_strand_id
1 'polypeptide(L)'
;MNRVQIRRLHSLIAPFMLLPILLTLLTGTVFQFAVITGNAEGFLWLLDLHRGKFGQINLEMVYPFLNALGLLVLAITGISMWLRSPR
;
A
#
# COMPACT_ATOMS: atom_id res chain seq x y z
N MET A 1 -11.01 -4.42 22.64
CA MET A 1 -11.71 -3.40 21.85
C MET A 1 -13.09 -3.90 21.45
N ASN A 2 -14.11 -3.07 21.60
CA ASN A 2 -15.45 -3.32 21.10
C ASN A 2 -15.46 -3.27 19.54
N ARG A 3 -16.37 -3.99 18.89
CA ARG A 3 -16.52 -4.05 17.41
C ARG A 3 -16.58 -2.66 16.78
N VAL A 4 -17.29 -1.73 17.43
CA VAL A 4 -17.39 -0.33 16.99
C VAL A 4 -16.03 0.39 17.00
N GLN A 5 -15.19 0.12 18.00
CA GLN A 5 -13.86 0.72 18.09
C GLN A 5 -12.91 0.20 17.01
N ILE A 6 -12.95 -1.10 16.69
CA ILE A 6 -12.18 -1.68 15.58
C ILE A 6 -12.60 -1.05 14.25
N ARG A 7 -13.91 -0.92 14.01
CA ARG A 7 -14.43 -0.31 12.78
C ARG A 7 -14.01 1.14 12.62
N ARG A 8 -14.11 1.92 13.70
CA ARG A 8 -13.69 3.33 13.71
C ARG A 8 -12.18 3.48 13.49
N LEU A 9 -11.38 2.64 14.13
CA LEU A 9 -9.92 2.64 13.94
C LEU A 9 -9.58 2.28 12.49
N HIS A 10 -10.12 1.18 11.96
CA HIS A 10 -9.90 0.75 10.59
C HIS A 10 -10.29 1.84 9.59
N SER A 11 -11.48 2.42 9.71
CA SER A 11 -11.94 3.47 8.79
C SER A 11 -11.07 4.73 8.82
N LEU A 12 -10.48 5.05 9.97
CA LEU A 12 -9.62 6.22 10.13
C LEU A 12 -8.26 6.00 9.44
N ILE A 13 -7.64 4.84 9.65
CA ILE A 13 -6.28 4.55 9.15
C ILE A 13 -6.27 4.07 7.69
N ALA A 14 -7.36 3.45 7.22
CA ALA A 14 -7.49 2.91 5.88
C ALA A 14 -7.08 3.87 4.76
N PRO A 15 -7.59 5.11 4.66
CA PRO A 15 -7.23 6.01 3.56
C PRO A 15 -5.73 6.34 3.55
N PHE A 16 -5.11 6.52 4.73
CA PHE A 16 -3.69 6.86 4.84
C PHE A 16 -2.78 5.69 4.49
N MET A 17 -3.16 4.46 4.85
CA MET A 17 -2.39 3.26 4.56
C MET A 17 -2.64 2.75 3.13
N LEU A 18 -3.86 2.86 2.62
CA LEU A 18 -4.21 2.42 1.26
C LEU A 18 -3.51 3.25 0.19
N LEU A 19 -3.34 4.56 0.39
CA LEU A 19 -2.73 5.43 -0.60
C LEU A 19 -1.32 4.96 -1.02
N PRO A 20 -0.34 4.78 -0.11
CA PRO A 20 0.99 4.31 -0.48
C PRO A 20 0.98 2.86 -0.97
N ILE A 21 0.10 2.00 -0.42
CA ILE A 21 -0.04 0.60 -0.86
C ILE A 21 -0.51 0.53 -2.31
N LEU A 22 -1.55 1.29 -2.67
CA LEU A 22 -2.07 1.35 -4.03
C LEU A 22 -1.04 1.94 -4.98
N LEU A 23 -0.30 2.97 -4.54
CA LEU A 23 0.76 3.55 -5.36
C LEU A 23 1.86 2.53 -5.67
N THR A 24 2.31 1.75 -4.67
CA THR A 24 3.30 0.68 -4.86
C THR A 24 2.77 -0.44 -5.74
N LEU A 25 1.51 -0.85 -5.55
CA LEU A 25 0.86 -1.86 -6.38
C LEU A 25 0.83 -1.41 -7.85
N LEU A 26 0.30 -0.21 -8.12
CA LEU A 26 0.14 0.30 -9.47
C LEU A 26 1.49 0.53 -10.15
N THR A 27 2.45 1.18 -9.48
CA THR A 27 3.77 1.44 -10.05
C THR A 27 4.54 0.14 -10.34
N GLY A 28 4.47 -0.85 -9.44
CA GLY A 28 5.07 -2.16 -9.66
C GLY A 28 4.44 -2.92 -10.82
N THR A 29 3.10 -2.94 -10.91
CA THR A 29 2.38 -3.58 -12.01
C THR A 29 2.69 -2.91 -13.36
N VAL A 30 2.64 -1.58 -13.43
CA VAL A 30 2.94 -0.85 -14.67
C VAL A 30 4.42 -1.00 -15.06
N PHE A 31 5.34 -0.99 -14.10
CA PHE A 31 6.76 -1.24 -14.38
C PHE A 31 6.96 -2.64 -14.95
N GLN A 32 6.27 -3.66 -14.45
CA GLN A 32 6.35 -5.02 -14.99
C GLN A 32 5.88 -5.08 -16.46
N PHE A 33 4.86 -4.32 -16.85
CA PHE A 33 4.47 -4.18 -18.26
C PHE A 33 5.58 -3.54 -19.10
N ALA A 34 6.26 -2.52 -18.59
CA ALA A 34 7.41 -1.91 -19.27
C ALA A 34 8.57 -2.92 -19.44
N VAL A 35 8.82 -3.78 -18.45
CA VAL A 35 9.81 -4.85 -18.54
C VAL A 35 9.46 -5.84 -19.66
N ILE A 36 8.22 -6.33 -19.69
CA ILE A 36 7.78 -7.33 -20.68
C ILE A 36 7.80 -6.78 -22.11
N THR A 37 7.59 -5.48 -22.28
CA THR A 37 7.63 -4.81 -23.60
C THR A 37 9.03 -4.34 -24.02
N GLY A 38 10.06 -4.59 -23.22
CA GLY A 38 11.44 -4.18 -23.51
C GLY A 38 11.71 -2.68 -23.30
N ASN A 39 10.83 -1.96 -22.62
CA ASN A 39 10.91 -0.51 -22.42
C ASN A 39 11.38 -0.10 -21.02
N ALA A 40 11.85 -1.03 -20.18
CA ALA A 40 12.12 -0.80 -18.76
C ALA A 40 12.97 0.45 -18.44
N GLU A 41 13.98 0.74 -19.26
CA GLU A 41 14.88 1.89 -19.07
C GLU A 41 14.13 3.23 -19.05
N GLY A 42 13.10 3.39 -19.88
CA GLY A 42 12.26 4.59 -19.93
C GLY A 42 11.31 4.75 -18.74
N PHE A 43 11.19 3.73 -17.90
CA PHE A 43 10.21 3.66 -16.80
C PHE A 43 10.85 3.45 -15.43
N LEU A 44 12.17 3.63 -15.27
CA LEU A 44 12.84 3.51 -13.97
C LEU A 44 12.27 4.45 -12.89
N TRP A 45 11.69 5.58 -13.29
CA TRP A 45 10.99 6.49 -12.38
C TRP A 45 9.78 5.84 -11.67
N LEU A 46 9.15 4.82 -12.28
CA LEU A 46 8.12 4.02 -11.60
C LEU A 46 8.73 3.25 -10.41
N LEU A 47 9.98 2.79 -10.54
CA LEU A 47 10.68 2.09 -9.47
C LEU A 47 11.07 3.04 -8.34
N ASP A 48 11.47 4.28 -8.65
CA ASP A 48 11.69 5.34 -7.66
C ASP A 48 10.39 5.58 -6.85
N LEU A 49 9.25 5.81 -7.55
CA LEU A 49 7.94 5.98 -6.89
C LEU A 49 7.53 4.75 -6.07
N HIS A 50 7.73 3.55 -6.61
CA HIS A 50 7.39 2.27 -5.97
C HIS A 50 8.08 2.11 -4.61
N ARG A 51 9.33 2.57 -4.52
CA ARG A 51 10.16 2.51 -3.31
C ARG A 51 9.93 3.68 -2.37
N GLY A 52 9.22 4.72 -2.78
CA GLY A 52 8.95 5.90 -1.95
C GLY A 52 9.92 7.06 -2.17
N LYS A 53 10.60 7.11 -3.32
CA LYS A 53 11.43 8.24 -3.73
C LYS A 53 10.63 9.16 -4.64
N PHE A 54 10.19 10.28 -4.08
CA PHE A 54 9.36 11.30 -4.72
C PHE A 54 10.21 12.52 -5.06
N GLY A 55 11.04 12.40 -6.11
CA GLY A 55 11.97 13.46 -6.52
C GLY A 55 12.98 13.76 -5.41
N GLN A 56 12.87 14.92 -4.76
CA GLN A 56 13.73 15.33 -3.65
C GLN A 56 13.37 14.66 -2.31
N ILE A 57 12.15 14.15 -2.18
CA ILE A 57 11.69 13.50 -0.95
C ILE A 57 12.07 12.02 -1.03
N ASN A 58 13.00 11.58 -0.18
CA ASN A 58 13.44 10.18 -0.13
C ASN A 58 12.88 9.48 1.11
N LEU A 59 11.89 8.61 0.91
CA LEU A 59 11.32 7.76 1.96
C LEU A 59 11.70 6.28 1.79
N GLU A 60 12.67 5.94 0.93
CA GLU A 60 13.00 4.55 0.58
C GLU A 60 13.28 3.64 1.77
N MET A 61 13.85 4.19 2.85
CA MET A 61 14.13 3.42 4.07
C MET A 61 12.88 3.06 4.88
N VAL A 62 11.83 3.89 4.84
CA VAL A 62 10.64 3.74 5.71
C VAL A 62 9.40 3.29 4.96
N TYR A 63 9.30 3.67 3.69
CA TYR A 63 8.12 3.48 2.86
C TYR A 63 7.74 2.00 2.66
N PRO A 64 8.68 1.06 2.40
CA PRO A 64 8.34 -0.36 2.32
C PRO A 64 7.78 -0.92 3.64
N PHE A 65 8.30 -0.47 4.79
CA PHE A 65 7.82 -0.90 6.10
C PHE A 65 6.44 -0.32 6.41
N LEU A 66 6.18 0.94 6.03
CA LEU A 66 4.87 1.57 6.13
C LEU A 66 3.84 0.76 5.34
N ASN A 67 4.16 0.38 4.10
CA ASN A 67 3.29 -0.46 3.28
C ASN A 67 3.04 -1.83 3.90
N ALA A 68 4.09 -2.52 4.35
CA ALA A 68 3.97 -3.86 4.95
C ALA A 68 3.10 -3.84 6.22
N LEU A 69 3.39 -2.92 7.15
CA LEU A 69 2.64 -2.80 8.40
C LEU A 69 1.23 -2.30 8.15
N GLY A 70 1.05 -1.31 7.27
CA GLY A 70 -0.25 -0.78 6.88
C GLY A 70 -1.15 -1.88 6.30
N LEU A 71 -0.62 -2.67 5.36
CA LEU A 71 -1.35 -3.78 4.77
C LEU A 71 -1.72 -4.83 5.83
N LEU A 72 -0.78 -5.21 6.69
CA LEU A 72 -1.03 -6.19 7.76
C LEU A 72 -2.15 -5.71 8.68
N VAL A 73 -2.09 -4.46 9.14
CA VAL A 73 -3.11 -3.88 10.02
C VAL A 73 -4.47 -3.85 9.34
N LEU A 74 -4.54 -3.40 8.08
CA LEU A 74 -5.79 -3.37 7.32
C LEU A 74 -6.37 -4.76 7.07
N ALA A 75 -5.53 -5.73 6.72
CA ALA A 75 -5.95 -7.11 6.50
C ALA A 75 -6.49 -7.73 7.79
N ILE A 76 -5.75 -7.65 8.91
CA ILE A 76 -6.17 -8.20 10.19
C ILE A 76 -7.49 -7.57 10.66
N THR A 77 -7.58 -6.24 10.63
CA THR A 77 -8.79 -5.54 11.10
C THR A 77 -9.98 -5.77 10.17
N GLY A 78 -9.76 -5.79 8.85
CA GLY A 78 -10.78 -6.11 7.84
C GLY A 78 -11.33 -7.53 7.99
N ILE A 79 -10.44 -8.53 8.05
CA ILE A 79 -10.81 -9.95 8.23
C ILE A 79 -11.53 -10.15 9.56
N SER A 80 -11.04 -9.54 10.65
CA SER A 80 -11.69 -9.62 11.97
C SER A 80 -13.11 -9.06 11.95
N MET A 81 -13.34 -7.95 11.24
CA MET A 81 -14.70 -7.41 11.05
C MET A 81 -15.58 -8.31 10.19
N TRP A 82 -15.03 -8.89 9.13
CA TRP A 82 -15.73 -9.80 8.22
C TRP A 82 -16.19 -11.07 8.93
N LEU A 83 -15.31 -11.73 9.68
CA LEU A 83 -15.63 -12.94 10.46
C LEU A 83 -16.66 -12.69 11.58
N ARG A 84 -16.77 -11.45 12.06
CA ARG A 84 -17.73 -11.03 13.09
C ARG A 84 -18.98 -10.36 12.51
N SER A 85 -19.15 -10.36 11.19
CA SER A 85 -20.38 -9.86 10.58
C SER A 85 -21.45 -10.95 10.68
N PRO A 86 -22.66 -10.64 11.20
CA PRO A 86 -23.79 -11.56 11.06
C PRO A 86 -23.93 -11.91 9.58
N ARG A 87 -24.02 -13.21 9.27
CA ARG A 87 -24.34 -13.69 7.92
C ARG A 87 -25.81 -13.44 7.62
#